data_AF-A0A6P0MAQ7-F1
#
_entry.id   AF-A0A6P0MAQ7-F1
#
_cell.length_a   1.000
_cell.length_b   1.000
_cell.length_c   1.000
_cell.angle_alpha   90.00
_cell.angle_beta   90.00
_cell.angle_gamma   90.00
#
_symmetry.space_group_name_H-M   'P 1'
#
loop_
_entity.id
_entity.type
_entity.pdbx_description
1 polymer ?
#
loop_
_entity_poly.entity_id
_entity_poly.type
_entity_poly.pdbx_seq_one_letter_code
_entity_poly.pdbx_strand_id
1 'polypeptide(L)'
;MSKTMDKKVIGMISSYKALKPSPVDWLWKQTPSPLGVWKNIQMIATAPQPDFLLLYNFNEFSDIEPRLPKFGNFFGLAHKPADPKVADLKTLLRGVPKERIISVVREPPFPEREEFRINEYKQAQEYCGYVCGPDDFAPIPDYMPAISYHNNSFRELNEMGPPEKARSCCWITSGIARTANHRQRLGFLRLLRDSDLEFDVYGRDLPDWVNGYGKVGNKWNA
;
A
#
# COMPACT_ATOMS: atom_id res chain seq x y z
N MET A 1 17.21 -26.82 27.09
CA MET A 1 17.78 -25.47 26.86
C MET A 1 17.76 -25.20 25.36
N SER A 2 16.80 -24.39 24.90
CA SER A 2 16.78 -23.96 23.49
C SER A 2 17.86 -22.89 23.31
N LYS A 3 18.79 -23.09 22.37
CA LYS A 3 19.71 -22.03 21.92
C LYS A 3 18.86 -20.80 21.60
N THR A 4 19.10 -19.69 22.29
CA THR A 4 18.57 -18.38 21.90
C THR A 4 19.08 -18.12 20.49
N MET A 5 18.23 -18.33 19.49
CA MET A 5 18.57 -17.97 18.11
C MET A 5 18.73 -16.45 18.08
N ASP A 6 19.90 -16.02 17.60
CA ASP A 6 20.19 -14.60 17.41
C ASP A 6 19.08 -13.95 16.57
N LYS A 7 18.49 -12.88 17.09
CA LYS A 7 17.33 -12.23 16.46
C LYS A 7 17.80 -11.42 15.26
N LYS A 8 17.15 -11.60 14.11
CA LYS A 8 17.40 -10.79 12.91
C LYS A 8 16.50 -9.58 12.86
N VAL A 9 17.08 -8.40 12.65
CA VAL A 9 16.36 -7.13 12.60
C VAL A 9 15.96 -6.81 11.17
N ILE A 10 14.69 -6.50 10.96
CA ILE A 10 14.14 -6.08 9.67
C ILE A 10 13.81 -4.59 9.73
N GLY A 11 14.50 -3.80 8.91
CA GLY A 11 14.19 -2.40 8.66
C GLY A 11 13.17 -2.23 7.53
N MET A 12 12.63 -1.03 7.37
CA MET A 12 11.68 -0.74 6.29
C MET A 12 11.79 0.69 5.78
N ILE A 13 11.64 0.84 4.47
CA ILE A 13 11.43 2.11 3.78
C ILE A 13 10.22 2.02 2.82
N SER A 14 9.58 3.15 2.54
CA SER A 14 8.42 3.22 1.64
C SER A 14 8.36 4.58 0.94
N SER A 15 7.87 4.61 -0.30
CA SER A 15 7.56 5.87 -1.01
C SER A 15 6.19 6.45 -0.61
N TYR A 16 5.38 5.71 0.16
CA TYR A 16 4.08 6.19 0.63
C TYR A 16 4.23 7.31 1.63
N LYS A 17 3.66 8.48 1.31
CA LYS A 17 3.70 9.67 2.17
C LYS A 17 3.16 9.42 3.58
N ALA A 18 2.13 8.57 3.71
CA ALA A 18 1.56 8.21 5.01
C ALA A 18 2.50 7.32 5.86
N LEU A 19 3.53 6.76 5.24
CA LEU A 19 4.55 5.90 5.85
C LEU A 19 5.93 6.59 5.81
N LYS A 20 6.00 7.93 5.75
CA LYS A 20 7.26 8.69 5.77
C LYS A 20 7.33 9.63 6.98
N PRO A 21 8.29 9.43 7.90
CA PRO A 21 9.19 8.28 8.02
C PRO A 21 8.40 6.98 8.32
N SER A 22 8.94 5.82 7.96
CA SER A 22 8.27 4.51 8.15
C SER A 22 7.92 4.31 9.64
N PRO A 23 6.62 4.32 10.00
CA PRO A 23 6.23 4.16 11.38
C PRO A 23 6.49 2.71 11.83
N VAL A 24 7.18 2.56 12.95
CA VAL A 24 7.64 1.26 13.46
C VAL A 24 6.48 0.34 13.80
N ASP A 25 5.44 0.90 14.41
CA ASP A 25 4.21 0.23 14.82
C ASP A 25 3.35 -0.25 13.64
N TRP A 26 3.42 0.40 12.48
CA TRP A 26 2.76 -0.10 11.26
C TRP A 26 3.30 -1.46 10.85
N LEU A 27 4.62 -1.64 10.90
CA LEU A 27 5.26 -2.91 10.58
C LEU A 27 4.96 -3.97 11.65
N TRP A 28 4.81 -3.56 12.91
CA TRP A 28 4.44 -4.46 14.01
C TRP A 28 3.05 -5.07 13.85
N LYS A 29 2.10 -4.34 13.26
CA LYS A 29 0.77 -4.89 12.93
C LYS A 29 0.84 -6.09 11.98
N GLN A 30 1.95 -6.26 11.25
CA GLN A 30 2.20 -7.38 10.35
C GLN A 30 2.83 -8.60 11.04
N THR A 31 2.92 -8.59 12.38
CA THR A 31 3.54 -9.68 13.15
C THR A 31 2.58 -10.28 14.17
N PRO A 32 2.66 -11.60 14.44
CA PRO A 32 1.75 -12.27 15.37
C PRO A 32 2.04 -11.95 16.84
N SER A 33 3.24 -11.49 17.18
CA SER A 33 3.61 -11.17 18.57
C SER A 33 3.77 -9.66 18.78
N PRO A 34 3.57 -9.15 20.01
CA PRO A 34 3.76 -7.75 20.32
C PRO A 34 5.14 -7.22 19.93
N LEU A 35 5.21 -5.91 19.71
CA LEU A 35 6.44 -5.19 19.44
C LEU A 35 7.21 -5.73 18.22
N GLY A 36 6.52 -6.27 17.21
CA GLY A 36 7.17 -6.65 15.95
C GLY A 36 7.93 -7.97 15.99
N VAL A 37 7.68 -8.82 16.99
CA VAL A 37 8.38 -10.10 17.12
C VAL A 37 7.69 -11.16 16.27
N TRP A 38 8.47 -11.94 15.53
CA TRP A 38 7.99 -13.16 14.89
C TRP A 38 9.09 -14.20 14.87
N LYS A 39 8.96 -15.28 15.65
CA LYS A 39 10.03 -16.30 15.78
C LYS A 39 11.39 -15.64 16.11
N ASN A 40 12.39 -15.78 15.24
CA ASN A 40 13.73 -15.21 15.38
C ASN A 40 13.90 -13.87 14.64
N ILE A 41 12.83 -13.21 14.21
CA ILE A 41 12.89 -11.88 13.59
C ILE A 41 12.28 -10.81 14.49
N GLN A 42 12.79 -9.59 14.35
CA GLN A 42 12.38 -8.40 15.06
C GLN A 42 12.19 -7.27 14.05
N MET A 43 10.95 -6.81 13.89
CA MET A 43 10.61 -5.71 13.00
C MET A 43 10.94 -4.38 13.68
N ILE A 44 11.84 -3.58 13.10
CA ILE A 44 12.18 -2.24 13.57
C ILE A 44 12.40 -1.36 12.33
N ALA A 45 11.34 -0.73 11.83
CA ALA A 45 11.37 0.02 10.57
C ALA A 45 12.52 1.04 10.50
N THR A 46 12.84 1.67 11.63
CA THR A 46 13.86 2.72 11.78
C THR A 46 15.26 2.22 12.17
N ALA A 47 15.50 0.90 12.26
CA ALA A 47 16.81 0.38 12.64
C ALA A 47 17.90 0.93 11.70
N PRO A 48 18.98 1.53 12.23
CA PRO A 48 20.01 2.18 11.41
C PRO A 48 20.87 1.18 10.65
N GLN A 49 21.03 -0.04 11.17
CA GLN A 49 21.80 -1.13 10.58
C GLN A 49 21.00 -2.44 10.70
N PRO A 50 19.92 -2.62 9.93
CA PRO A 50 19.13 -3.84 10.00
C PRO A 50 19.84 -5.00 9.27
N ASP A 51 19.55 -6.24 9.66
CA ASP A 51 20.05 -7.43 8.93
C ASP A 51 19.42 -7.57 7.55
N PHE A 52 18.15 -7.15 7.43
CA PHE A 52 17.34 -7.17 6.20
C PHE A 52 16.59 -5.85 6.03
N LEU A 53 16.27 -5.49 4.79
CA LEU A 53 15.51 -4.27 4.49
C LEU A 53 14.30 -4.57 3.61
N LEU A 54 13.13 -4.13 4.07
CA LEU A 54 11.88 -4.18 3.32
C LEU A 54 11.62 -2.85 2.61
N LEU A 55 11.50 -2.89 1.29
CA LEU A 55 11.07 -1.79 0.43
C LEU A 55 9.59 -1.99 0.12
N TYR A 56 8.72 -1.32 0.88
CA TYR A 56 7.28 -1.46 0.75
C TYR A 56 6.69 -0.38 -0.14
N ASN A 57 6.12 -0.74 -1.30
CA ASN A 57 5.64 0.21 -2.31
C ASN A 57 6.64 1.34 -2.55
N PHE A 58 7.93 0.98 -2.65
CA PHE A 58 9.02 1.92 -2.83
C PHE A 58 9.31 2.04 -4.33
N ASN A 59 9.26 3.27 -4.84
CA ASN A 59 9.44 3.60 -6.26
C ASN A 59 10.48 4.72 -6.49
N GLU A 60 11.26 5.05 -5.46
CA GLU A 60 12.28 6.11 -5.50
C GLU A 60 13.67 5.49 -5.77
N PHE A 61 13.75 4.58 -6.74
CA PHE A 61 15.00 3.91 -7.15
C PHE A 61 15.84 4.75 -8.11
N SER A 62 15.24 5.75 -8.75
CA SER A 62 15.90 6.61 -9.72
C SER A 62 15.44 8.06 -9.58
N ASP A 63 16.39 8.97 -9.80
CA ASP A 63 16.19 10.42 -9.85
C ASP A 63 15.44 10.86 -11.11
N ILE A 64 15.22 9.93 -12.06
CA ILE A 64 14.51 10.19 -13.29
C ILE A 64 13.01 10.27 -12.96
N GLU A 65 12.50 11.50 -12.80
CA GLU A 65 11.07 11.70 -12.65
C GLU A 65 10.32 11.01 -13.81
N PRO A 66 9.34 10.13 -13.52
CA PRO A 66 8.51 9.55 -14.56
C PRO A 66 7.78 10.70 -15.27
N ARG A 67 8.02 10.85 -16.58
CA ARG A 67 7.28 11.79 -17.42
C ARG A 67 5.83 11.33 -17.48
N LEU A 68 4.98 11.84 -16.59
CA LEU A 68 3.54 11.60 -16.66
C LEU A 68 3.02 12.10 -18.02
N PRO A 69 2.15 11.32 -18.71
CA PRO A 69 1.50 11.80 -19.92
C PRO A 69 0.72 13.07 -19.59
N LYS A 70 1.01 14.16 -20.32
CA LYS A 70 0.36 15.46 -20.16
C LYS A 70 -1.09 15.37 -20.62
N PHE A 71 -2.00 14.92 -19.76
CA PHE A 71 -3.42 15.11 -19.98
C PHE A 71 -3.79 16.56 -19.61
N GLY A 72 -3.87 17.40 -20.65
CA GLY A 72 -4.58 18.70 -20.71
C GLY A 72 -4.67 19.54 -19.43
N ASN A 73 -3.64 20.36 -19.17
CA ASN A 73 -3.75 21.51 -18.26
C ASN A 73 -4.72 22.54 -18.88
N PHE A 74 -5.96 22.63 -18.38
CA PHE A 74 -6.87 23.75 -18.70
C PHE A 74 -6.88 24.87 -17.64
N PHE A 75 -6.03 24.80 -16.62
CA PHE A 75 -5.74 25.96 -15.78
C PHE A 75 -4.25 26.00 -15.46
N GLY A 76 -3.60 27.07 -15.92
CA GLY A 76 -2.18 27.32 -15.71
C GLY A 76 -1.86 27.51 -14.24
N LEU A 77 -1.20 26.52 -13.65
CA LEU A 77 -0.25 26.78 -12.57
C LEU A 77 1.13 26.40 -13.07
N ALA A 78 2.04 27.37 -13.04
CA ALA A 78 3.46 27.16 -13.25
C ALA A 78 3.95 26.09 -12.25
N HIS A 79 4.34 24.93 -12.76
CA HIS A 79 5.08 23.95 -11.98
C HIS A 79 6.43 24.56 -11.64
N LYS A 80 6.64 24.93 -10.37
CA LYS A 80 8.00 25.07 -9.84
C LYS A 80 8.71 23.73 -10.06
N PRO A 81 9.94 23.70 -10.61
CA PRO A 81 10.73 22.49 -10.60
C PRO A 81 10.85 22.02 -9.14
N ALA A 82 10.58 20.73 -8.90
CA ALA A 82 10.75 20.16 -7.57
C ALA A 82 12.23 20.24 -7.19
N ASP A 83 12.51 20.65 -5.95
CA ASP A 83 13.86 20.53 -5.38
C ASP A 83 14.33 19.07 -5.51
N PRO A 84 15.62 18.82 -5.81
CA PRO A 84 16.14 17.47 -5.92
C PRO A 84 15.96 16.73 -4.58
N LYS A 85 14.95 15.85 -4.54
CA LYS A 85 14.64 15.02 -3.37
C LYS A 85 15.28 13.67 -3.54
N VAL A 86 16.59 13.57 -3.33
CA VAL A 86 17.23 12.27 -3.28
C VAL A 86 18.21 12.27 -2.14
N ALA A 87 17.79 11.71 -1.01
CA ALA A 87 18.74 11.08 -0.13
C ALA A 87 19.39 9.96 -0.96
N ASP A 88 20.73 9.96 -1.06
CA ASP A 88 21.49 8.93 -1.78
C ASP A 88 20.89 7.55 -1.48
N LEU A 89 20.48 6.83 -2.52
CA LEU A 89 19.84 5.52 -2.39
C LEU A 89 20.70 4.58 -1.54
N LYS A 90 22.03 4.68 -1.61
CA LYS A 90 22.93 3.90 -0.75
C LYS A 90 22.72 4.19 0.74
N THR A 91 22.45 5.45 1.08
CA THR A 91 22.12 5.87 2.45
C THR A 91 20.76 5.31 2.86
N LEU A 92 19.75 5.36 1.98
CA LEU A 92 18.43 4.78 2.25
C LEU A 92 18.47 3.27 2.48
N LEU A 93 19.36 2.57 1.76
CA LEU A 93 19.57 1.13 1.87
C LEU A 93 20.39 0.71 3.10
N ARG A 94 20.95 1.66 3.87
CA ARG A 94 21.59 1.43 5.17
C ARG A 94 22.72 0.39 5.14
N GLY A 95 23.39 0.25 3.99
CA GLY A 95 24.46 -0.73 3.79
C GLY A 95 24.02 -2.20 3.79
N VAL A 96 22.72 -2.48 3.71
CA VAL A 96 22.21 -3.86 3.59
C VAL A 96 22.61 -4.43 2.22
N PRO A 97 23.19 -5.63 2.15
CA PRO A 97 23.56 -6.24 0.88
C PRO A 97 22.31 -6.60 0.07
N LYS A 98 22.42 -6.54 -1.26
CA LYS A 98 21.33 -6.77 -2.22
C LYS A 98 20.51 -8.01 -1.89
N GLU A 99 21.18 -9.11 -1.58
CA GLU A 99 20.58 -10.42 -1.30
C GLU A 99 19.65 -10.42 -0.07
N ARG A 100 19.73 -9.39 0.77
CA ARG A 100 18.92 -9.20 1.99
C ARG A 100 17.93 -8.04 1.88
N ILE A 101 17.78 -7.47 0.69
CA ILE A 101 16.80 -6.42 0.40
C ILE A 101 15.63 -7.04 -0.35
N ILE A 102 14.43 -6.81 0.18
CA ILE A 102 13.16 -7.33 -0.34
C ILE A 102 12.31 -6.15 -0.80
N SER A 103 12.01 -6.07 -2.09
CA SER A 103 11.03 -5.13 -2.64
C SER A 103 9.68 -5.80 -2.78
N VAL A 104 8.65 -5.18 -2.20
CA VAL A 104 7.28 -5.67 -2.24
C VAL A 104 6.36 -4.56 -2.73
N VAL A 105 5.72 -4.80 -3.86
CA VAL A 105 4.63 -3.97 -4.36
C VAL A 105 3.31 -4.62 -3.96
N ARG A 106 2.37 -3.82 -3.43
CA ARG A 106 1.01 -4.22 -3.09
C ARG A 106 -0.04 -3.38 -3.79
N GLU A 107 0.36 -2.35 -4.55
CA GLU A 107 -0.55 -1.61 -5.40
C GLU A 107 -1.08 -2.51 -6.52
N PRO A 108 -2.42 -2.63 -6.67
CA PRO A 108 -2.99 -3.43 -7.73
C PRO A 108 -2.50 -2.95 -9.11
N PRO A 109 -2.45 -3.84 -10.11
CA PRO A 109 -2.09 -3.44 -11.46
C PRO A 109 -3.13 -2.47 -12.02
N PHE A 110 -2.65 -1.41 -12.67
CA PHE A 110 -3.47 -0.47 -13.43
C PHE A 110 -2.92 -0.43 -14.85
N PRO A 111 -3.74 -0.67 -15.89
CA PRO A 111 -3.28 -0.63 -17.28
C PRO A 111 -2.54 0.68 -17.62
N GLU A 112 -3.00 1.80 -17.07
CA GLU A 112 -2.41 3.13 -17.29
C GLU A 112 -1.01 3.30 -16.65
N ARG A 113 -0.60 2.37 -15.77
CA ARG A 113 0.71 2.38 -15.09
C ARG A 113 1.52 1.11 -15.38
N GLU A 114 1.14 0.30 -16.36
CA GLU A 114 1.81 -0.97 -16.67
C GLU A 114 3.30 -0.76 -16.99
N GLU A 115 3.61 0.13 -17.94
CA GLU A 115 5.00 0.43 -18.32
C GLU A 115 5.81 0.98 -17.13
N PHE A 116 5.20 1.87 -16.34
CA PHE A 116 5.81 2.40 -15.14
C PHE A 116 6.14 1.28 -14.14
N ARG A 117 5.20 0.35 -13.93
CA ARG A 117 5.36 -0.79 -13.01
C ARG A 117 6.44 -1.76 -13.48
N ILE A 118 6.47 -2.09 -14.77
CA ILE A 118 7.53 -2.92 -15.36
C ILE A 118 8.90 -2.28 -15.13
N ASN A 119 9.02 -0.97 -15.36
CA ASN A 119 10.27 -0.25 -15.16
C ASN A 119 10.67 -0.17 -13.68
N GLU A 120 9.70 0.00 -12.77
CA GLU A 120 9.91 -0.03 -11.32
C GLU A 120 10.49 -1.38 -10.87
N TYR A 121 9.95 -2.50 -11.38
CA TYR A 121 10.52 -3.82 -11.06
C TYR A 121 11.94 -3.99 -11.60
N LYS A 122 12.22 -3.55 -12.82
CA LYS A 122 13.58 -3.60 -13.40
C LYS A 122 14.58 -2.85 -12.53
N GLN A 123 14.23 -1.63 -12.11
CA GLN A 123 15.07 -0.84 -11.20
C GLN A 123 15.21 -1.52 -9.83
N ALA A 124 14.13 -2.06 -9.27
CA ALA A 124 14.18 -2.78 -8.00
C ALA A 124 15.14 -3.98 -8.05
N GLN A 125 15.18 -4.72 -9.17
CA GLN A 125 16.08 -5.85 -9.36
C GLN A 125 17.56 -5.47 -9.39
N GLU A 126 17.92 -4.21 -9.62
CA GLU A 126 19.30 -3.75 -9.52
C GLU A 126 19.78 -3.76 -8.07
N TYR A 127 18.90 -3.39 -7.12
CA TYR A 127 19.23 -3.18 -5.71
C TYR A 127 18.71 -4.27 -4.76
N CYS A 128 17.74 -5.08 -5.19
CA CYS A 128 17.06 -6.05 -4.35
C CYS A 128 17.31 -7.48 -4.82
N GLY A 129 17.50 -8.40 -3.87
CA GLY A 129 17.65 -9.83 -4.12
C GLY A 129 16.32 -10.54 -4.25
N TYR A 130 15.24 -9.93 -3.75
CA TYR A 130 13.88 -10.43 -3.88
C TYR A 130 12.95 -9.28 -4.28
N VAL A 131 12.20 -9.47 -5.37
CA VAL A 131 11.26 -8.46 -5.90
C VAL A 131 9.94 -9.15 -6.22
N CYS A 132 8.88 -8.78 -5.51
CA CYS A 132 7.55 -9.34 -5.74
C CYS A 132 6.46 -8.26 -5.87
N GLY A 133 5.34 -8.66 -6.47
CA GLY A 133 4.17 -7.81 -6.63
C GLY A 133 2.94 -8.56 -7.12
N PRO A 134 1.78 -7.89 -7.18
CA PRO A 134 0.48 -8.55 -7.33
C PRO A 134 0.08 -8.77 -8.79
N ASP A 135 1.05 -8.83 -9.69
CA ASP A 135 0.85 -8.84 -11.14
C ASP A 135 1.87 -9.75 -11.83
N ASP A 136 1.53 -10.22 -13.03
CA ASP A 136 2.36 -11.15 -13.83
C ASP A 136 3.68 -10.53 -14.32
N PHE A 137 3.81 -9.21 -14.22
CA PHE A 137 5.02 -8.50 -14.63
C PHE A 137 6.10 -8.51 -13.55
N ALA A 138 5.74 -8.83 -12.30
CA ALA A 138 6.67 -8.93 -11.20
C ALA A 138 7.64 -10.10 -11.42
N PRO A 139 8.93 -9.96 -11.04
CA PRO A 139 9.89 -11.07 -11.10
C PRO A 139 9.44 -12.29 -10.30
N ILE A 140 8.74 -12.05 -9.19
CA ILE A 140 8.08 -13.08 -8.39
C ILE A 140 6.63 -12.63 -8.16
N PRO A 141 5.66 -13.12 -8.95
CA PRO A 141 4.26 -12.78 -8.74
C PRO A 141 3.75 -13.29 -7.39
N ASP A 142 3.15 -12.40 -6.59
CA ASP A 142 2.49 -12.67 -5.31
C ASP A 142 1.18 -11.86 -5.21
N TYR A 143 0.10 -12.48 -5.68
CA TYR A 143 -1.26 -11.94 -5.70
C TYR A 143 -1.89 -11.93 -4.30
N MET A 144 -1.28 -11.21 -3.35
CA MET A 144 -1.86 -11.01 -2.04
C MET A 144 -2.52 -9.62 -1.95
N PRO A 145 -3.75 -9.53 -1.38
CA PRO A 145 -4.46 -8.27 -1.28
C PRO A 145 -3.67 -7.28 -0.42
N ALA A 146 -3.78 -5.99 -0.73
CA ALA A 146 -3.21 -4.94 0.11
C ALA A 146 -3.97 -4.86 1.43
N ILE A 147 -3.57 -5.57 2.49
CA ILE A 147 -4.26 -5.52 3.81
C ILE A 147 -3.83 -4.27 4.62
N SER A 148 -3.03 -3.37 4.04
CA SER A 148 -2.34 -2.28 4.74
C SER A 148 -3.22 -1.20 5.36
N TYR A 149 -4.53 -1.25 5.10
CA TYR A 149 -5.54 -0.32 5.64
C TYR A 149 -6.31 -0.86 6.86
N HIS A 150 -5.99 -2.06 7.35
CA HIS A 150 -6.57 -2.57 8.60
C HIS A 150 -5.70 -2.19 9.80
N ASN A 151 -6.31 -1.54 10.79
CA ASN A 151 -5.65 -1.13 12.03
C ASN A 151 -5.54 -2.24 13.08
N ASN A 152 -6.19 -3.38 12.84
CA ASN A 152 -6.17 -4.53 13.73
C ASN A 152 -4.82 -5.24 13.68
N SER A 153 -4.50 -5.94 14.76
CA SER A 153 -3.32 -6.79 14.83
C SER A 153 -3.45 -8.00 13.90
N PHE A 154 -2.30 -8.52 13.43
CA PHE A 154 -2.25 -9.79 12.70
C PHE A 154 -2.99 -10.91 13.46
N ARG A 155 -2.84 -10.94 14.79
CA ARG A 155 -3.49 -11.95 15.63
C ARG A 155 -5.00 -11.90 15.51
N GLU A 156 -5.60 -10.72 15.62
CA GLU A 156 -7.05 -10.57 15.45
C GLU A 156 -7.47 -11.06 14.07
N LEU A 157 -6.80 -10.64 13.00
CA LEU A 157 -7.14 -11.09 11.63
C LEU A 157 -6.98 -12.61 11.43
N ASN A 158 -6.02 -13.23 12.12
CA ASN A 158 -5.73 -14.66 12.00
C ASN A 158 -6.63 -15.55 12.88
N GLU A 159 -7.03 -15.06 14.05
CA GLU A 159 -7.77 -15.84 15.05
C GLU A 159 -9.27 -15.54 15.07
N MET A 160 -9.72 -14.38 14.55
CA MET A 160 -11.15 -14.05 14.51
C MET A 160 -11.90 -14.90 13.49
N GLY A 161 -13.09 -15.32 13.87
CA GLY A 161 -14.06 -15.89 12.94
C GLY A 161 -14.55 -14.86 11.93
N PRO A 162 -15.21 -15.32 10.85
CA PRO A 162 -15.87 -14.41 9.92
C PRO A 162 -16.88 -13.52 10.68
N PRO A 163 -16.98 -12.21 10.35
CA PRO A 163 -17.96 -11.34 10.96
C PRO A 163 -19.38 -11.81 10.63
N GLU A 164 -20.32 -11.55 11.53
CA GLU A 164 -21.74 -11.84 11.31
C GLU A 164 -22.27 -11.03 10.12
N LYS A 165 -22.93 -11.72 9.17
CA LYS A 165 -23.55 -11.07 8.02
C LYS A 165 -24.94 -10.52 8.38
N ALA A 166 -24.97 -9.38 9.07
CA ALA A 166 -26.21 -8.78 9.57
C ALA A 166 -27.10 -8.12 8.47
N ARG A 167 -26.51 -7.75 7.32
CA ARG A 167 -27.21 -7.10 6.21
C ARG A 167 -26.75 -7.68 4.86
N SER A 168 -27.54 -7.41 3.82
CA SER A 168 -27.30 -7.93 2.47
C SER A 168 -25.99 -7.41 1.86
N CYS A 169 -25.76 -6.09 1.95
CA CYS A 169 -24.60 -5.45 1.34
C CYS A 169 -24.27 -4.10 2.00
N CYS A 170 -22.98 -3.83 2.16
CA CYS A 170 -22.45 -2.50 2.45
C CYS A 170 -21.46 -2.11 1.34
N TRP A 171 -21.54 -0.87 0.85
CA TRP A 171 -20.59 -0.30 -0.08
C TRP A 171 -19.81 0.86 0.54
N ILE A 172 -18.50 0.71 0.66
CA ILE A 172 -17.62 1.74 1.24
C ILE A 172 -16.64 2.26 0.19
N THR A 173 -16.73 3.54 -0.15
CA THR A 173 -15.86 4.17 -1.14
C THR A 173 -15.11 5.38 -0.59
N SER A 174 -13.79 5.43 -0.80
CA SER A 174 -12.94 6.52 -0.30
C SER A 174 -12.94 7.76 -1.20
N GLY A 175 -13.53 7.73 -2.39
CA GLY A 175 -13.66 8.90 -3.26
C GLY A 175 -14.47 8.59 -4.51
N ILE A 176 -15.19 9.56 -5.05
CA ILE A 176 -16.27 9.23 -6.00
C ILE A 176 -16.18 9.90 -7.38
N ALA A 177 -15.32 10.90 -7.57
CA ALA A 177 -15.37 11.69 -8.80
C ALA A 177 -14.01 12.15 -9.36
N ARG A 178 -12.89 11.60 -8.87
CA ARG A 178 -11.55 12.08 -9.26
C ARG A 178 -11.05 11.56 -10.61
N THR A 179 -11.55 10.42 -11.08
CA THR A 179 -11.07 9.73 -12.28
C THR A 179 -12.26 9.22 -13.10
N ALA A 180 -12.03 8.81 -14.35
CA ALA A 180 -13.06 8.17 -15.17
C ALA A 180 -13.63 6.91 -14.48
N ASN A 181 -12.76 6.08 -13.91
CA ASN A 181 -13.15 4.87 -13.19
C ASN A 181 -14.00 5.18 -11.94
N HIS A 182 -13.72 6.30 -11.26
CA HIS A 182 -14.59 6.75 -10.16
C HIS A 182 -16.00 7.12 -10.64
N ARG A 183 -16.14 7.77 -11.80
CA ARG A 183 -17.45 8.09 -12.39
C ARG A 183 -18.20 6.85 -12.87
N GLN A 184 -17.52 5.89 -13.47
CA GLN A 184 -18.13 4.60 -13.84
C GLN A 184 -18.67 3.88 -12.60
N ARG A 185 -17.91 3.86 -11.50
CA ARG A 185 -18.38 3.31 -10.22
C ARG A 185 -19.61 4.05 -9.68
N LEU A 186 -19.68 5.38 -9.80
CA LEU A 186 -20.88 6.13 -9.43
C LEU A 186 -22.08 5.78 -10.32
N GLY A 187 -21.86 5.61 -11.63
CA GLY A 187 -22.91 5.15 -12.54
C GLY A 187 -23.46 3.79 -12.15
N PHE A 188 -22.58 2.86 -11.78
CA PHE A 188 -22.99 1.56 -11.25
C PHE A 188 -23.75 1.68 -9.91
N LEU A 189 -23.28 2.53 -8.99
CA LEU A 189 -24.01 2.79 -7.74
C LEU A 189 -25.40 3.37 -7.97
N ARG A 190 -25.56 4.21 -9.00
CA ARG A 190 -26.87 4.74 -9.40
C ARG A 190 -27.78 3.63 -9.90
N LEU A 191 -27.28 2.76 -10.77
CA LEU A 191 -28.01 1.58 -11.24
C LEU A 191 -28.46 0.68 -10.07
N LEU A 192 -27.63 0.51 -9.05
CA LEU A 192 -28.02 -0.23 -7.84
C LEU A 192 -29.07 0.50 -7.00
N ARG A 193 -28.98 1.83 -6.88
CA ARG A 193 -29.99 2.64 -6.16
C ARG A 193 -31.34 2.66 -6.86
N ASP A 194 -31.34 2.56 -8.18
CA ASP A 194 -32.55 2.48 -9.01
C ASP A 194 -33.13 1.04 -9.06
N SER A 195 -32.53 0.08 -8.34
CA SER A 195 -32.99 -1.30 -8.20
C SER A 195 -33.63 -1.56 -6.82
N ASP A 196 -34.23 -2.74 -6.66
CA ASP A 196 -34.82 -3.17 -5.37
C ASP A 196 -33.79 -3.69 -4.35
N LEU A 197 -32.48 -3.53 -4.62
CA LEU A 197 -31.44 -3.97 -3.71
C LEU A 197 -31.34 -3.04 -2.50
N GLU A 198 -31.52 -3.59 -1.30
CA GLU A 198 -31.21 -2.89 -0.06
C GLU A 198 -29.70 -2.96 0.24
N PHE A 199 -29.06 -1.80 0.34
CA PHE A 199 -27.66 -1.70 0.73
C PHE A 199 -27.32 -0.35 1.36
N ASP A 200 -26.34 -0.36 2.24
CA ASP A 200 -25.81 0.85 2.87
C ASP A 200 -24.64 1.40 2.07
N VAL A 201 -24.56 2.73 1.96
CA VAL A 201 -23.45 3.39 1.27
C VAL A 201 -22.74 4.35 2.21
N TYR A 202 -21.42 4.17 2.31
CA TYR A 202 -20.52 5.03 3.04
C TYR A 202 -19.43 5.56 2.11
N GLY A 203 -19.04 6.82 2.28
CA GLY A 203 -17.97 7.39 1.50
C GLY A 203 -17.79 8.88 1.64
N ARG A 204 -16.71 9.38 1.02
CA ARG A 204 -16.40 10.81 1.00
C ARG A 204 -17.07 11.50 -0.18
N ASP A 205 -17.71 12.62 0.14
CA ASP A 205 -18.28 13.59 -0.79
C ASP A 205 -19.36 12.96 -1.68
N LEU A 206 -20.14 12.01 -1.13
CA LEU A 206 -21.25 11.33 -1.81
C LEU A 206 -22.27 12.35 -2.34
N PRO A 207 -22.80 12.18 -3.57
CA PRO A 207 -23.88 13.04 -4.06
C PRO A 207 -25.16 12.75 -3.26
N ASP A 208 -26.02 13.75 -3.15
CA ASP A 208 -27.25 13.68 -2.34
C ASP A 208 -28.16 12.51 -2.75
N TRP A 209 -28.23 12.20 -4.05
CA TRP A 209 -29.04 11.09 -4.57
C TRP A 209 -28.62 9.72 -4.03
N VAL A 210 -27.40 9.57 -3.51
CA VAL A 210 -26.93 8.29 -2.94
C VAL A 210 -27.63 7.97 -1.62
N ASN A 211 -28.16 8.95 -0.89
CA ASN A 211 -28.72 8.77 0.45
C ASN A 211 -27.78 7.93 1.35
N GLY A 212 -26.52 8.35 1.45
CA GLY A 212 -25.48 7.61 2.18
C GLY A 212 -25.35 8.06 3.63
N TYR A 213 -24.75 7.20 4.46
CA TYR A 213 -24.56 7.44 5.91
C TYR A 213 -23.30 8.24 6.24
N GLY A 214 -22.64 8.82 5.24
CA GLY A 214 -21.46 9.66 5.40
C GLY A 214 -20.12 8.91 5.37
N LYS A 215 -19.12 9.50 6.02
CA LYS A 215 -17.70 9.11 5.88
C LYS A 215 -17.33 8.07 6.94
N VAL A 216 -16.73 6.96 6.49
CA VAL A 216 -16.13 5.94 7.38
C VAL A 216 -14.61 6.06 7.31
N GLY A 217 -13.98 6.41 8.44
CA GLY A 217 -12.53 6.53 8.56
C GLY A 217 -11.82 5.18 8.70
N ASN A 218 -12.44 4.24 9.41
CA ASN A 218 -11.99 2.86 9.57
C ASN A 218 -13.05 1.92 9.02
N LYS A 219 -12.76 1.24 7.91
CA LYS A 219 -13.70 0.36 7.21
C LYS A 219 -14.05 -0.94 7.97
N TRP A 220 -13.53 -1.10 9.18
CA TRP A 220 -13.74 -2.26 10.03
C TRP A 220 -15.18 -2.37 10.58
N ASN A 221 -15.82 -1.24 10.87
CA ASN A 221 -17.14 -1.21 11.50
C ASN A 221 -18.29 -1.20 10.48
N ALA A 222 -18.04 -1.64 9.24
CA ALA A 222 -18.95 -1.53 8.13
C ALA A 222 -19.16 -2.88 7.44
#